data_AF-A0A965TYA1-F1
#
_entry.id   AF-A0A965TYA1-F1
#
_cell.length_a   1.000
_cell.length_b   1.000
_cell.length_c   1.000
_cell.angle_alpha   90.00
_cell.angle_beta   90.00
_cell.angle_gamma   90.00
#
_symmetry.space_group_name_H-M   'P 1'
#
loop_
_entity.id
_entity.type
_entity.pdbx_description
1 polymer ?
#
loop_
_entity_poly.entity_id
_entity_poly.type
_entity_poly.pdbx_seq_one_letter_code
_entity_poly.pdbx_strand_id
1 'polypeptide(L)'
;KVIKRVATYLIEAGADVVAVVDPLISQISPTHFDEFMAPVFTDLFSHIRLLQTKSSFFVCGNATANIEPMCKTKPDSISVDENVSLKQAKIITDKYQITIGGNIPLTSIMLFGNQQDNMKSVVELIDSVSSNRLIISPGCDMPYDIPIENTIAVEHAVHHTNSARTMVRNYQKKDIPFSGTLPEYELLPHPLVEVFTLDSLTCAACTYMLSAAKEAAKAMKIKVDVIEYPYTTLNNIARCREMGVKQLPSIYINGKLAYSSLIPSREELIERIKEVV
;
A
#
# COMPACT_ATOMS: atom_id res chain seq x y z
N LYS A 1 -7.16 -23.40 -12.25
CA LYS A 1 -8.17 -24.44 -11.88
C LYS A 1 -8.66 -24.29 -10.44
N VAL A 2 -7.76 -24.20 -9.44
CA VAL A 2 -8.15 -24.05 -8.01
C VAL A 2 -8.89 -22.72 -7.74
N ILE A 3 -8.33 -21.57 -8.16
CA ILE A 3 -8.91 -20.26 -7.88
C ILE A 3 -10.34 -20.07 -8.42
N LYS A 4 -10.63 -20.58 -9.62
CA LYS A 4 -11.98 -20.57 -10.20
C LYS A 4 -12.97 -21.40 -9.38
N ARG A 5 -12.53 -22.55 -8.85
CA ARG A 5 -13.38 -23.41 -8.03
C ARG A 5 -13.71 -22.75 -6.68
N VAL A 6 -12.73 -22.10 -6.06
CA VAL A 6 -12.94 -21.31 -4.84
C VAL A 6 -13.90 -20.15 -5.10
N ALA A 7 -13.72 -19.40 -6.19
CA ALA A 7 -14.64 -18.34 -6.57
C ALA A 7 -16.07 -18.88 -6.77
N THR A 8 -16.24 -20.02 -7.44
CA THR A 8 -17.55 -20.69 -7.57
C THR A 8 -18.15 -21.04 -6.21
N TYR A 9 -17.38 -21.57 -5.27
CA TYR A 9 -17.91 -21.89 -3.93
C TYR A 9 -18.36 -20.64 -3.16
N LEU A 10 -17.62 -19.53 -3.26
CA LEU A 10 -18.03 -18.27 -2.64
C LEU A 10 -19.34 -17.75 -3.26
N ILE A 11 -19.48 -17.87 -4.59
CA ILE A 11 -20.68 -17.45 -5.32
C ILE A 11 -21.88 -18.34 -4.95
N GLU A 12 -21.69 -19.67 -4.92
CA GLU A 12 -22.73 -20.63 -4.50
C GLU A 12 -23.16 -20.42 -3.04
N ALA A 13 -22.26 -19.93 -2.19
CA ALA A 13 -22.57 -19.54 -0.82
C ALA A 13 -23.27 -18.16 -0.70
N GLY A 14 -23.49 -17.45 -1.82
CA GLY A 14 -24.24 -16.20 -1.88
C GLY A 14 -23.41 -14.93 -1.94
N ALA A 15 -22.11 -15.00 -2.28
CA ALA A 15 -21.29 -13.79 -2.42
C ALA A 15 -21.73 -12.94 -3.63
N ASP A 16 -22.04 -11.66 -3.39
CA ASP A 16 -22.35 -10.66 -4.43
C ASP A 16 -21.11 -10.16 -5.19
N VAL A 17 -19.96 -10.18 -4.52
CA VAL A 17 -18.67 -9.73 -5.05
C VAL A 17 -17.58 -10.72 -4.61
N VAL A 18 -16.75 -11.14 -5.55
CA VAL A 18 -15.54 -11.91 -5.27
C VAL A 18 -14.32 -10.99 -5.36
N ALA A 19 -13.66 -10.77 -4.23
CA ALA A 19 -12.40 -10.04 -4.18
C ALA A 19 -11.22 -10.98 -4.52
N VAL A 20 -10.42 -10.59 -5.51
CA VAL A 20 -9.18 -11.24 -5.90
C VAL A 20 -8.04 -10.37 -5.42
N VAL A 21 -7.25 -10.91 -4.50
CA VAL A 21 -6.15 -10.20 -3.85
C VAL A 21 -4.84 -10.83 -4.27
N ASP A 22 -3.93 -10.02 -4.81
CA ASP A 22 -2.55 -10.45 -5.09
C ASP A 22 -1.57 -9.33 -4.69
N PRO A 23 -0.94 -9.43 -3.51
CA PRO A 23 -0.11 -8.36 -2.97
C PRO A 23 1.23 -8.21 -3.70
N LEU A 24 1.61 -9.15 -4.58
CA LEU A 24 2.91 -9.14 -5.27
C LEU A 24 2.86 -8.53 -6.67
N ILE A 25 1.67 -8.16 -7.17
CA ILE A 25 1.54 -7.46 -8.46
C ILE A 25 2.27 -6.11 -8.45
N SER A 26 2.41 -5.44 -7.32
CA SER A 26 3.21 -4.21 -7.22
C SER A 26 4.71 -4.44 -7.41
N GLN A 27 5.18 -5.70 -7.35
CA GLN A 27 6.60 -6.07 -7.43
C GLN A 27 7.04 -6.51 -8.83
N ILE A 28 6.15 -6.51 -9.82
CA ILE A 28 6.47 -6.91 -11.19
C ILE A 28 6.21 -5.78 -12.18
N SER A 29 6.96 -5.77 -13.28
CA SER A 29 6.77 -4.80 -14.36
C SER A 29 5.45 -5.05 -15.11
N PRO A 30 4.90 -4.04 -15.81
CA PRO A 30 3.76 -4.22 -16.71
C PRO A 30 3.99 -5.32 -17.75
N THR A 31 5.22 -5.46 -18.25
CA THR A 31 5.59 -6.52 -19.20
C THR A 31 5.46 -7.91 -18.58
N HIS A 32 5.97 -8.11 -17.36
CA HIS A 32 5.80 -9.37 -16.64
C HIS A 32 4.33 -9.62 -16.27
N PHE A 33 3.59 -8.58 -15.91
CA PHE A 33 2.15 -8.70 -15.67
C PHE A 33 1.42 -9.19 -16.92
N ASP A 34 1.65 -8.55 -18.07
CA ASP A 34 1.01 -8.89 -19.34
C ASP A 34 1.36 -10.32 -19.79
N GLU A 35 2.60 -10.76 -19.60
CA GLU A 35 3.07 -12.10 -19.97
C GLU A 35 2.52 -13.19 -19.05
N PHE A 36 2.66 -13.04 -17.73
CA PHE A 36 2.44 -14.12 -16.78
C PHE A 36 1.10 -14.06 -16.06
N MET A 37 0.58 -12.84 -15.82
CA MET A 37 -0.55 -12.63 -14.91
C MET A 37 -1.85 -12.29 -15.65
N ALA A 38 -1.78 -11.48 -16.70
CA ALA A 38 -2.96 -11.03 -17.44
C ALA A 38 -3.81 -12.18 -18.00
N PRO A 39 -3.24 -13.27 -18.58
CA PRO A 39 -4.04 -14.41 -19.02
C PRO A 39 -4.79 -15.09 -17.87
N VAL A 40 -4.14 -15.23 -16.71
CA VAL A 40 -4.70 -15.89 -15.52
C VAL A 40 -5.85 -15.08 -14.93
N PHE A 41 -5.63 -13.77 -14.74
CA PHE A 41 -6.67 -12.88 -14.20
C PHE A 41 -7.83 -12.69 -15.16
N THR A 42 -7.57 -12.59 -16.46
CA THR A 42 -8.62 -12.47 -17.47
C THR A 42 -9.52 -13.72 -17.47
N ASP A 43 -8.94 -14.92 -17.40
CA ASP A 43 -9.72 -16.17 -17.29
C ASP A 43 -10.55 -16.21 -16.00
N LEU A 44 -9.98 -15.77 -14.87
CA LEU A 44 -10.68 -15.72 -13.58
C LEU A 44 -11.84 -14.72 -13.57
N PHE A 45 -11.61 -13.47 -13.99
CA PHE A 45 -12.65 -12.44 -14.01
C PHE A 45 -13.74 -12.76 -15.04
N SER A 46 -13.38 -13.38 -16.16
CA SER A 46 -14.36 -13.89 -17.12
C SER A 46 -15.22 -15.00 -16.51
N HIS A 47 -14.63 -15.92 -15.76
CA HIS A 47 -15.36 -16.99 -15.05
C HIS A 47 -16.34 -16.43 -13.99
N ILE A 48 -15.89 -15.49 -13.16
CA ILE A 48 -16.76 -14.83 -12.16
C ILE A 48 -17.94 -14.12 -12.86
N ARG A 49 -17.68 -13.44 -13.98
CA ARG A 49 -18.70 -12.76 -14.77
C ARG A 49 -19.69 -13.73 -15.43
N LEU A 50 -19.23 -14.89 -15.91
CA LEU A 50 -20.10 -15.93 -16.48
C LEU A 50 -21.10 -16.48 -15.44
N LEU A 51 -20.70 -16.48 -14.16
CA LEU A 51 -21.57 -16.83 -13.04
C LEU A 51 -22.45 -15.65 -12.57
N GLN A 52 -22.48 -14.55 -13.33
CA GLN A 52 -23.28 -13.36 -13.08
C GLN A 52 -22.93 -12.62 -11.77
N THR A 53 -21.72 -12.81 -11.24
CA THR A 53 -21.22 -12.13 -10.03
C THR A 53 -20.21 -11.04 -10.38
N LYS A 54 -19.99 -10.10 -9.45
CA LYS A 54 -19.01 -9.02 -9.57
C LYS A 54 -17.63 -9.42 -9.06
N SER A 55 -16.60 -8.78 -9.60
CA SER A 55 -15.21 -8.97 -9.20
C SER A 55 -14.55 -7.68 -8.72
N SER A 56 -13.73 -7.77 -7.68
CA SER A 56 -12.88 -6.69 -7.19
C SER A 56 -11.43 -7.13 -7.21
N PHE A 57 -10.54 -6.32 -7.78
CA PHE A 57 -9.11 -6.62 -7.82
C PHE A 57 -8.37 -5.70 -6.86
N PHE A 58 -7.65 -6.26 -5.89
CA PHE A 58 -6.85 -5.52 -4.94
C PHE A 58 -5.38 -5.93 -4.99
N VAL A 59 -4.50 -4.93 -4.92
CA VAL A 59 -3.04 -5.08 -4.88
C VAL A 59 -2.49 -4.16 -3.79
N CYS A 60 -1.67 -4.72 -2.92
CA CYS A 60 -0.97 -3.98 -1.86
C CYS A 60 0.30 -3.30 -2.41
N GLY A 61 0.68 -2.15 -1.82
CA GLY A 61 1.85 -1.37 -2.20
C GLY A 61 1.64 -0.50 -3.45
N ASN A 62 2.74 0.02 -4.01
CA ASN A 62 2.68 0.93 -5.14
C ASN A 62 2.41 0.21 -6.47
N ALA A 63 1.15 -0.04 -6.77
CA ALA A 63 0.70 -0.67 -8.02
C ALA A 63 0.53 0.32 -9.19
N THR A 64 1.03 1.56 -9.10
CA THR A 64 0.75 2.64 -10.07
C THR A 64 1.01 2.22 -11.51
N ALA A 65 2.14 1.55 -11.78
CA ALA A 65 2.50 1.10 -13.13
C ALA A 65 1.56 0.00 -13.68
N ASN A 66 0.94 -0.78 -12.78
CA ASN A 66 0.12 -1.93 -13.12
C ASN A 66 -1.39 -1.62 -13.15
N ILE A 67 -1.83 -0.41 -12.78
CA ILE A 67 -3.27 -0.05 -12.82
C ILE A 67 -3.87 -0.27 -14.21
N GLU A 68 -3.22 0.22 -15.27
CA GLU A 68 -3.73 0.02 -16.63
C GLU A 68 -3.69 -1.45 -17.10
N PRO A 69 -2.59 -2.20 -16.92
CA PRO A 69 -2.59 -3.65 -17.12
C PRO A 69 -3.71 -4.38 -16.37
N MET A 70 -3.93 -4.06 -15.10
CA MET A 70 -5.02 -4.62 -14.30
C MET A 70 -6.38 -4.30 -14.91
N CYS A 71 -6.62 -3.07 -15.37
CA CYS A 71 -7.86 -2.69 -16.05
C CYS A 71 -8.16 -3.57 -17.28
N LYS A 72 -7.13 -3.92 -18.07
CA LYS A 72 -7.28 -4.75 -19.27
C LYS A 72 -7.77 -6.17 -18.97
N THR A 73 -7.60 -6.66 -17.74
CA THR A 73 -8.14 -7.95 -17.27
C THR A 73 -9.64 -7.93 -16.98
N LYS A 74 -10.27 -6.74 -17.04
CA LYS A 74 -11.72 -6.48 -16.94
C LYS A 74 -12.39 -6.90 -15.60
N PRO A 75 -11.81 -6.59 -14.43
CA PRO A 75 -12.56 -6.67 -13.18
C PRO A 75 -13.70 -5.62 -13.17
N ASP A 76 -14.65 -5.73 -12.24
CA ASP A 76 -15.68 -4.69 -12.05
C ASP A 76 -15.17 -3.52 -11.20
N SER A 77 -14.21 -3.78 -10.30
CA SER A 77 -13.55 -2.76 -9.49
C SER A 77 -12.07 -3.05 -9.26
N ILE A 78 -11.31 -1.99 -9.01
CA ILE A 78 -9.91 -2.04 -8.53
C ILE A 78 -9.81 -1.23 -7.25
N SER A 79 -9.34 -1.84 -6.17
CA SER A 79 -9.01 -1.13 -4.92
C SER A 79 -7.51 -0.93 -4.83
N VAL A 80 -7.07 0.23 -4.34
CA VAL A 80 -5.64 0.60 -4.31
C VAL A 80 -5.16 0.97 -2.91
N ASP A 81 -3.89 0.66 -2.66
CA ASP A 81 -3.18 0.98 -1.42
C ASP A 81 -2.83 2.47 -1.29
N GLU A 82 -2.52 2.93 -0.07
CA GLU A 82 -2.14 4.32 0.25
C GLU A 82 -0.91 4.83 -0.55
N ASN A 83 -0.07 3.92 -1.06
CA ASN A 83 1.06 4.27 -1.91
C ASN A 83 0.68 4.65 -3.36
N VAL A 84 -0.58 4.50 -3.76
CA VAL A 84 -1.07 4.83 -5.11
C VAL A 84 -1.79 6.19 -5.08
N SER A 85 -1.55 7.04 -6.06
CA SER A 85 -2.38 8.26 -6.20
C SER A 85 -3.77 7.89 -6.72
N LEU A 86 -4.78 7.95 -5.85
CA LEU A 86 -6.19 7.67 -6.22
C LEU A 86 -6.62 8.51 -7.43
N LYS A 87 -6.25 9.79 -7.46
CA LYS A 87 -6.55 10.70 -8.57
C LYS A 87 -5.99 10.22 -9.90
N GLN A 88 -4.72 9.81 -9.96
CA GLN A 88 -4.10 9.33 -11.19
C GLN A 88 -4.66 7.98 -11.61
N ALA A 89 -4.81 7.06 -10.65
CA ALA A 89 -5.41 5.75 -10.89
C ALA A 89 -6.84 5.89 -11.44
N LYS A 90 -7.62 6.83 -10.91
CA LYS A 90 -8.99 7.08 -11.39
C LYS A 90 -9.04 7.53 -12.85
N ILE A 91 -8.14 8.40 -13.28
CA ILE A 91 -8.06 8.83 -14.69
C ILE A 91 -7.90 7.61 -15.60
N ILE A 92 -7.17 6.59 -15.15
CA ILE A 92 -6.99 5.34 -15.88
C ILE A 92 -8.28 4.50 -15.80
N THR A 93 -8.80 4.21 -14.59
CA THR A 93 -9.96 3.31 -14.43
C THR A 93 -11.22 3.84 -15.12
N ASP A 94 -11.42 5.16 -15.17
CA ASP A 94 -12.56 5.78 -15.85
C ASP A 94 -12.56 5.51 -17.37
N LYS A 95 -11.37 5.42 -18.01
CA LYS A 95 -11.25 5.05 -19.44
C LYS A 95 -11.79 3.63 -19.70
N TYR A 96 -11.68 2.75 -18.71
CA TYR A 96 -12.11 1.36 -18.77
C TYR A 96 -13.46 1.11 -18.08
N GLN A 97 -14.11 2.15 -17.55
CA GLN A 97 -15.38 2.06 -16.82
C GLN A 97 -15.31 1.17 -15.57
N ILE A 98 -14.15 1.14 -14.91
CA ILE A 98 -13.90 0.35 -13.70
C ILE A 98 -14.11 1.21 -12.46
N THR A 99 -14.78 0.66 -11.45
CA THR A 99 -14.95 1.32 -10.15
C THR A 99 -13.65 1.30 -9.38
N ILE A 100 -13.21 2.45 -8.87
CA ILE A 100 -11.99 2.54 -8.06
C ILE A 100 -12.33 2.63 -6.57
N GLY A 101 -11.60 1.86 -5.77
CA GLY A 101 -11.68 1.84 -4.31
C GLY A 101 -10.40 2.33 -3.64
N GLY A 102 -10.53 2.94 -2.47
CA GLY A 102 -9.41 3.37 -1.62
C GLY A 102 -9.37 4.89 -1.41
N ASN A 103 -8.30 5.42 -0.83
CA ASN A 103 -7.22 4.69 -0.18
C ASN A 103 -6.82 5.38 1.12
N ILE A 104 -7.77 5.46 2.06
CA ILE A 104 -7.57 6.12 3.36
C ILE A 104 -6.33 5.50 4.05
N PRO A 105 -5.35 6.32 4.48
CA PRO A 105 -4.15 5.80 5.12
C PRO A 105 -4.45 5.11 6.45
N LEU A 106 -3.89 3.93 6.64
CA LEU A 106 -4.25 3.08 7.80
C LEU A 106 -3.60 3.57 9.07
N THR A 107 -2.27 3.57 9.12
CA THR A 107 -1.56 3.82 10.37
C THR A 107 -1.62 5.29 10.76
N SER A 108 -1.34 6.19 9.82
CA SER A 108 -1.19 7.61 10.12
C SER A 108 -2.53 8.34 10.32
N ILE A 109 -3.62 7.85 9.73
CA ILE A 109 -4.94 8.50 9.79
C ILE A 109 -5.92 7.66 10.62
N MET A 110 -6.12 6.39 10.28
CA MET A 110 -7.13 5.59 10.99
C MET A 110 -6.68 5.14 12.39
N LEU A 111 -5.43 4.70 12.56
CA LEU A 111 -4.94 4.16 13.83
C LEU A 111 -4.47 5.27 14.79
N PHE A 112 -3.53 6.12 14.36
CA PHE A 112 -2.95 7.17 15.21
C PHE A 112 -3.50 8.58 14.96
N GLY A 113 -4.47 8.72 14.05
CA GLY A 113 -5.22 9.96 13.90
C GLY A 113 -6.40 10.04 14.86
N ASN A 114 -7.15 11.13 14.75
CA ASN A 114 -8.42 11.32 15.43
C ASN A 114 -9.57 11.44 14.40
N GLN A 115 -10.78 11.68 14.90
CA GLN A 115 -11.97 11.80 14.06
C GLN A 115 -11.85 12.90 12.99
N GLN A 116 -11.20 14.03 13.31
CA GLN A 116 -11.01 15.13 12.35
C GLN A 116 -9.99 14.77 11.26
N ASP A 117 -8.92 14.03 11.59
CA ASP A 117 -7.99 13.49 10.59
C ASP A 117 -8.72 12.59 9.59
N ASN A 118 -9.58 11.70 10.09
CA ASN A 118 -10.35 10.75 9.28
C ASN A 118 -11.39 11.47 8.41
N MET A 119 -12.18 12.38 8.98
CA MET A 119 -13.15 13.19 8.22
C MET A 119 -12.45 14.00 7.13
N LYS A 120 -11.33 14.66 7.47
CA LYS A 120 -10.58 15.48 6.53
C LYS A 120 -10.02 14.64 5.39
N SER A 121 -9.43 13.48 5.69
CA SER A 121 -8.91 12.57 4.66
C SER A 121 -10.00 12.12 3.69
N VAL A 122 -11.19 11.75 4.18
CA VAL A 122 -12.33 11.37 3.32
C VAL A 122 -12.79 12.53 2.44
N VAL A 123 -12.96 13.72 3.02
CA VAL A 123 -13.38 14.92 2.27
C VAL A 123 -12.37 15.24 1.18
N GLU A 124 -11.08 15.21 1.49
CA GLU A 124 -10.00 15.46 0.52
C GLU A 124 -9.98 14.39 -0.59
N LEU A 125 -10.19 13.12 -0.26
CA LEU A 125 -10.30 12.06 -1.27
C LEU A 125 -11.48 12.32 -2.19
N ILE A 126 -12.68 12.56 -1.65
CA ILE A 126 -13.89 12.85 -2.44
C ILE A 126 -13.69 14.09 -3.32
N ASP A 127 -13.12 15.17 -2.78
CA ASP A 127 -12.92 16.43 -3.52
C ASP A 127 -11.80 16.31 -4.58
N SER A 128 -10.91 15.31 -4.47
CA SER A 128 -9.80 15.10 -5.41
C SER A 128 -10.21 14.45 -6.74
N VAL A 129 -11.39 13.84 -6.80
CA VAL A 129 -11.86 12.99 -7.90
C VAL A 129 -13.36 13.13 -8.17
N SER A 130 -13.82 12.68 -9.35
CA SER A 130 -15.26 12.55 -9.61
C SER A 130 -15.89 11.46 -8.72
N SER A 131 -17.11 11.68 -8.24
CA SER A 131 -17.86 10.70 -7.46
C SER A 131 -18.38 9.52 -8.28
N ASN A 132 -18.40 9.62 -9.61
CA ASN A 132 -18.79 8.50 -10.46
C ASN A 132 -17.82 7.33 -10.32
N ARG A 133 -18.32 6.10 -10.09
CA ARG A 133 -17.49 4.88 -9.98
C ARG A 133 -16.39 4.97 -8.92
N LEU A 134 -16.73 5.50 -7.75
CA LEU A 134 -15.83 5.66 -6.61
C LEU A 134 -16.38 4.92 -5.38
N ILE A 135 -15.50 4.19 -4.70
CA ILE A 135 -15.73 3.62 -3.37
C ILE A 135 -14.68 4.22 -2.44
N ILE A 136 -15.11 4.89 -1.38
CA ILE A 136 -14.21 5.31 -0.32
C ILE A 136 -13.98 4.12 0.60
N SER A 137 -12.71 3.71 0.73
CA SER A 137 -12.31 2.60 1.58
C SER A 137 -10.90 2.82 2.15
N PRO A 138 -10.51 2.06 3.18
CA PRO A 138 -9.11 1.98 3.60
C PRO A 138 -8.20 1.53 2.45
N GLY A 139 -6.92 1.89 2.53
CA GLY A 139 -5.90 1.46 1.55
C GLY A 139 -5.56 -0.04 1.63
N CYS A 140 -5.74 -0.68 2.78
CA CYS A 140 -5.50 -2.10 2.98
C CYS A 140 -6.33 -2.61 4.18
N ASP A 141 -6.02 -3.80 4.69
CA ASP A 141 -6.66 -4.37 5.87
C ASP A 141 -6.47 -3.47 7.10
N MET A 142 -7.55 -3.22 7.82
CA MET A 142 -7.56 -2.36 9.00
C MET A 142 -6.82 -3.02 10.18
N PRO A 143 -5.85 -2.32 10.81
CA PRO A 143 -5.33 -2.73 12.12
C PRO A 143 -6.44 -2.91 13.15
N TYR A 144 -6.33 -3.95 13.97
CA TYR A 144 -7.31 -4.31 14.99
C TYR A 144 -7.56 -3.16 15.99
N ASP A 145 -6.51 -2.44 16.37
CA ASP A 145 -6.53 -1.38 17.38
C ASP A 145 -7.05 -0.03 16.86
N ILE A 146 -7.58 0.06 15.62
CA ILE A 146 -8.18 1.30 15.13
C ILE A 146 -9.31 1.74 16.08
N PRO A 147 -9.27 2.98 16.62
CA PRO A 147 -10.35 3.50 17.43
C PRO A 147 -11.67 3.51 16.65
N ILE A 148 -12.74 3.01 17.25
CA ILE A 148 -14.06 2.87 16.60
C ILE A 148 -14.59 4.25 16.18
N GLU A 149 -14.31 5.30 16.95
CA GLU A 149 -14.69 6.67 16.64
C GLU A 149 -14.10 7.18 15.31
N ASN A 150 -12.94 6.65 14.90
CA ASN A 150 -12.30 7.01 13.64
C ASN A 150 -13.04 6.37 12.45
N THR A 151 -13.53 5.14 12.59
CA THR A 151 -14.34 4.49 11.53
C THR A 151 -15.72 5.15 11.42
N ILE A 152 -16.34 5.52 12.56
CA ILE A 152 -17.57 6.33 12.59
C ILE A 152 -17.34 7.69 11.90
N ALA A 153 -16.19 8.32 12.12
CA ALA A 153 -15.86 9.59 11.49
C ALA A 153 -15.72 9.46 9.96
N VAL A 154 -15.16 8.36 9.46
CA VAL A 154 -15.13 8.03 8.03
C VAL A 154 -16.55 7.86 7.47
N GLU A 155 -17.38 7.06 8.14
CA GLU A 155 -18.78 6.84 7.74
C GLU A 155 -19.55 8.16 7.66
N HIS A 156 -19.46 8.99 8.70
CA HIS A 156 -20.10 10.31 8.75
C HIS A 156 -19.63 11.20 7.60
N ALA A 157 -18.33 11.21 7.28
CA ALA A 157 -17.80 12.02 6.19
C ALA A 157 -18.25 11.54 4.80
N VAL A 158 -18.45 10.24 4.60
CA VAL A 158 -18.98 9.69 3.36
C VAL A 158 -20.46 10.05 3.18
N HIS A 159 -21.29 9.89 4.21
CA HIS A 159 -22.73 10.13 4.12
C HIS A 159 -23.13 11.61 4.28
N HIS A 160 -22.31 12.41 4.96
CA HIS A 160 -22.57 13.82 5.27
C HIS A 160 -21.39 14.72 4.88
N THR A 161 -20.82 14.53 3.69
CA THR A 161 -19.59 15.20 3.23
C THR A 161 -19.60 16.73 3.39
N ASN A 162 -20.72 17.41 3.10
CA ASN A 162 -20.81 18.86 3.27
C ASN A 162 -20.73 19.29 4.75
N SER A 163 -21.28 18.49 5.65
CA SER A 163 -21.20 18.70 7.10
C SER A 163 -19.75 18.50 7.56
N ALA A 164 -19.16 17.36 7.22
CA ALA A 164 -17.78 17.03 7.56
C ALA A 164 -16.80 18.08 7.02
N ARG A 165 -17.00 18.56 5.79
CA ARG A 165 -16.20 19.65 5.19
C ARG A 165 -16.26 20.92 6.02
N THR A 166 -17.41 21.26 6.57
CA THR A 166 -17.57 22.40 7.49
C THR A 166 -16.82 22.17 8.80
N MET A 167 -16.95 20.97 9.39
CA MET A 167 -16.32 20.59 10.66
C MET A 167 -14.78 20.65 10.60
N VAL A 168 -14.19 20.30 9.46
CA VAL A 168 -12.72 20.23 9.29
C VAL A 168 -12.12 21.43 8.53
N ARG A 169 -12.92 22.45 8.17
CA ARG A 169 -12.48 23.57 7.32
C ARG A 169 -11.21 24.27 7.82
N ASN A 170 -11.08 24.46 9.13
CA ASN A 170 -9.93 25.11 9.77
C ASN A 170 -9.02 24.12 10.50
N TYR A 171 -9.26 22.82 10.33
CA TYR A 171 -8.48 21.79 10.99
C TYR A 171 -7.15 21.59 10.28
N GLN A 172 -6.07 21.60 11.07
CA GLN A 172 -4.74 21.20 10.63
C GLN A 172 -4.26 20.08 11.54
N LYS A 173 -3.86 18.97 10.92
CA LYS A 173 -3.24 17.86 11.62
C LYS A 173 -1.94 18.34 12.25
N LYS A 174 -1.72 17.98 13.51
CA LYS A 174 -0.44 18.18 14.18
C LYS A 174 0.47 17.00 13.88
N ASP A 175 1.67 17.32 13.50
CA ASP A 175 2.71 16.33 13.26
C ASP A 175 3.19 15.70 14.56
N ILE A 176 3.40 14.39 14.53
CA ILE A 176 4.03 13.65 15.63
C ILE A 176 5.53 14.01 15.61
N PRO A 177 6.09 14.60 16.68
CA PRO A 177 7.51 14.93 16.71
C PRO A 177 8.37 13.67 16.81
N PHE A 178 9.51 13.66 16.14
CA PHE A 178 10.51 12.60 16.31
C PHE A 178 11.25 12.81 17.64
N SER A 179 11.25 11.80 18.50
CA SER A 179 11.90 11.87 19.83
C SER A 179 13.24 11.15 19.89
N GLY A 180 13.70 10.55 18.78
CA GLY A 180 14.99 9.87 18.68
C GLY A 180 16.12 10.73 18.12
N THR A 181 17.27 10.11 17.93
CA THR A 181 18.39 10.66 17.17
C THR A 181 18.61 9.85 15.89
N LEU A 182 18.95 10.54 14.81
CA LEU A 182 19.44 9.88 13.60
C LEU A 182 20.95 9.63 13.76
N PRO A 183 21.49 8.49 13.30
CA PRO A 183 22.92 8.25 13.29
C PRO A 183 23.67 9.28 12.43
N GLU A 184 24.92 9.54 12.78
CA GLU A 184 25.85 10.24 11.89
C GLU A 184 26.29 9.26 10.78
N TYR A 185 25.49 9.19 9.72
CA TYR A 185 25.63 8.16 8.68
C TYR A 185 27.03 8.08 8.05
N GLU A 186 27.76 9.20 8.00
CA GLU A 186 29.07 9.27 7.36
C GLU A 186 30.23 8.82 8.27
N LEU A 187 29.96 8.57 9.55
CA LEU A 187 30.94 8.09 10.54
C LEU A 187 30.63 6.66 11.03
N LEU A 188 29.74 5.94 10.34
CA LEU A 188 29.38 4.58 10.73
C LEU A 188 30.57 3.62 10.54
N PRO A 189 30.87 2.74 11.51
CA PRO A 189 31.99 1.80 11.43
C PRO A 189 31.77 0.64 10.44
N HIS A 190 30.53 0.45 10.00
CA HIS A 190 30.11 -0.52 8.99
C HIS A 190 28.79 -0.06 8.37
N PRO A 191 28.44 -0.53 7.16
CA PRO A 191 27.19 -0.16 6.52
C PRO A 191 25.97 -0.44 7.40
N LEU A 192 25.04 0.52 7.43
CA LEU A 192 23.74 0.41 8.07
C LEU A 192 22.66 0.34 6.99
N VAL A 193 21.93 -0.77 6.97
CA VAL A 193 20.77 -1.01 6.11
C VAL A 193 19.51 -0.84 6.95
N GLU A 194 18.78 0.22 6.70
CA GLU A 194 17.51 0.52 7.35
C GLU A 194 16.36 0.11 6.44
N VAL A 195 15.50 -0.79 6.91
CA VAL A 195 14.33 -1.26 6.19
C VAL A 195 13.09 -0.65 6.82
N PHE A 196 12.46 0.27 6.10
CA PHE A 196 11.19 0.85 6.52
C PHE A 196 10.06 0.00 5.96
N THR A 197 9.22 -0.52 6.84
CA THR A 197 8.12 -1.43 6.50
C THR A 197 6.81 -0.87 7.01
N LEU A 198 5.67 -1.30 6.46
CA LEU A 198 4.40 -1.14 7.17
C LEU A 198 4.41 -2.02 8.42
N ASP A 199 4.47 -3.33 8.20
CA ASP A 199 4.70 -4.36 9.21
C ASP A 199 5.17 -5.65 8.50
N SER A 200 6.42 -6.09 8.73
CA SER A 200 6.93 -7.31 8.09
C SER A 200 6.30 -8.61 8.60
N LEU A 201 5.54 -8.57 9.69
CA LEU A 201 4.85 -9.74 10.23
C LEU A 201 3.53 -10.03 9.49
N THR A 202 2.89 -9.00 8.93
CA THR A 202 1.55 -9.10 8.35
C THR A 202 1.49 -8.69 6.88
N CYS A 203 2.36 -7.78 6.43
CA CYS A 203 2.44 -7.37 5.02
C CYS A 203 3.46 -8.21 4.24
N ALA A 204 2.99 -8.98 3.27
CA ALA A 204 3.84 -9.86 2.46
C ALA A 204 5.02 -9.14 1.79
N ALA A 205 4.80 -7.98 1.18
CA ALA A 205 5.87 -7.20 0.54
C ALA A 205 6.93 -6.74 1.56
N CYS A 206 6.50 -6.36 2.77
CA CYS A 206 7.40 -6.00 3.85
C CYS A 206 8.23 -7.19 4.35
N THR A 207 7.59 -8.36 4.48
CA THR A 207 8.27 -9.62 4.83
C THR A 207 9.41 -9.92 3.86
N TYR A 208 9.14 -9.85 2.55
CA TYR A 208 10.15 -10.14 1.52
C TYR A 208 11.23 -9.06 1.45
N MET A 209 10.89 -7.77 1.59
CA MET A 209 11.89 -6.69 1.61
C MET A 209 12.88 -6.86 2.77
N LEU A 210 12.37 -7.13 3.98
CA LEU A 210 13.22 -7.37 5.15
C LEU A 210 14.06 -8.62 4.99
N SER A 211 13.48 -9.69 4.43
CA SER A 211 14.21 -10.93 4.15
C SER A 211 15.33 -10.71 3.15
N ALA A 212 15.10 -9.93 2.09
CA ALA A 212 16.13 -9.60 1.10
C ALA A 212 17.32 -8.86 1.75
N ALA A 213 17.04 -7.88 2.62
CA ALA A 213 18.08 -7.15 3.35
C ALA A 213 18.88 -8.05 4.31
N LYS A 214 18.20 -8.91 5.09
CA LYS A 214 18.85 -9.85 6.00
C LYS A 214 19.72 -10.87 5.27
N GLU A 215 19.23 -11.42 4.17
CA GLU A 215 19.98 -12.42 3.39
C GLU A 215 21.16 -11.78 2.64
N ALA A 216 21.02 -10.54 2.13
CA ALA A 216 22.13 -9.80 1.56
C ALA A 216 23.25 -9.57 2.58
N ALA A 217 22.92 -9.04 3.76
CA ALA A 217 23.90 -8.82 4.84
C ALA A 217 24.59 -10.11 5.27
N LYS A 218 23.84 -11.21 5.42
CA LYS A 218 24.38 -12.53 5.80
C LYS A 218 25.33 -13.11 4.75
N ALA A 219 25.08 -12.85 3.46
CA ALA A 219 25.94 -13.33 2.37
C ALA A 219 27.26 -12.53 2.26
N MET A 220 27.34 -11.35 2.88
CA MET A 220 28.55 -10.54 2.89
C MET A 220 29.56 -11.04 3.92
N LYS A 221 30.85 -10.93 3.59
CA LYS A 221 31.98 -11.26 4.49
C LYS A 221 32.42 -10.08 5.37
N ILE A 222 31.58 -9.06 5.46
CA ILE A 222 31.79 -7.87 6.30
C ILE A 222 30.61 -7.73 7.25
N LYS A 223 30.81 -6.99 8.35
CA LYS A 223 29.69 -6.64 9.23
C LYS A 223 28.78 -5.65 8.50
N VAL A 224 27.48 -5.90 8.51
CA VAL A 224 26.43 -5.01 8.02
C VAL A 224 25.30 -5.03 9.05
N ASP A 225 24.91 -3.87 9.54
CA ASP A 225 23.79 -3.77 10.46
C ASP A 225 22.50 -3.66 9.66
N VAL A 226 21.51 -4.50 9.96
CA VAL A 226 20.18 -4.46 9.35
C VAL A 226 19.15 -4.16 10.43
N ILE A 227 18.46 -3.04 10.32
CA ILE A 227 17.43 -2.62 11.28
C ILE A 227 16.11 -2.42 10.54
N GLU A 228 15.04 -2.99 11.08
CA GLU A 228 13.70 -2.71 10.62
C GLU A 228 13.07 -1.57 11.44
N TYR A 229 12.41 -0.65 10.76
CA TYR A 229 11.54 0.36 11.37
C TYR A 229 10.11 0.18 10.87
N PRO A 230 9.28 -0.65 11.56
CA PRO A 230 7.90 -0.84 11.17
C PRO A 230 7.07 0.41 11.44
N TYR A 231 6.21 0.77 10.50
CA TYR A 231 5.30 1.90 10.54
C TYR A 231 4.05 1.57 11.38
N THR A 232 4.28 1.07 12.59
CA THR A 232 3.27 0.68 13.58
C THR A 232 3.44 1.40 14.92
N THR A 233 4.45 2.25 15.06
CA THR A 233 4.69 3.04 16.27
C THR A 233 4.84 4.52 15.95
N LEU A 234 4.39 5.40 16.86
CA LEU A 234 4.48 6.86 16.70
C LEU A 234 5.90 7.35 16.41
N ASN A 235 6.90 6.77 17.08
CA ASN A 235 8.30 7.17 16.87
C ASN A 235 8.83 6.75 15.49
N ASN A 236 8.47 5.55 14.99
CA ASN A 236 8.88 5.12 13.66
C ASN A 236 8.17 5.92 12.56
N ILE A 237 6.90 6.30 12.78
CA ILE A 237 6.17 7.20 11.88
C ILE A 237 6.89 8.54 11.77
N ALA A 238 7.30 9.11 12.91
CA ALA A 238 8.06 10.34 12.94
C ALA A 238 9.46 10.15 12.29
N ARG A 239 10.14 9.03 12.53
CA ARG A 239 11.42 8.69 11.88
C ARG A 239 11.28 8.64 10.35
N CYS A 240 10.24 7.99 9.82
CA CYS A 240 9.98 7.95 8.39
C CYS A 240 9.86 9.36 7.79
N ARG A 241 9.22 10.29 8.51
CA ARG A 241 9.13 11.69 8.08
C ARG A 241 10.49 12.38 8.07
N GLU A 242 11.27 12.26 9.15
CA GLU A 242 12.62 12.84 9.24
C GLU A 242 13.55 12.28 8.14
N MET A 243 13.42 10.99 7.83
CA MET A 243 14.18 10.32 6.78
C MET A 243 13.65 10.59 5.36
N GLY A 244 12.53 11.31 5.22
CA GLY A 244 11.92 11.61 3.92
C GLY A 244 11.40 10.36 3.20
N VAL A 245 10.98 9.33 3.93
CA VAL A 245 10.40 8.09 3.37
C VAL A 245 9.09 8.42 2.69
N LYS A 246 9.01 8.16 1.39
CA LYS A 246 7.81 8.44 0.57
C LYS A 246 6.92 7.23 0.38
N GLN A 247 7.49 6.03 0.38
CA GLN A 247 6.77 4.79 0.11
C GLN A 247 7.29 3.66 0.98
N LEU A 248 6.39 2.74 1.32
CA LEU A 248 6.68 1.54 2.08
C LEU A 248 6.38 0.28 1.24
N PRO A 249 7.13 -0.81 1.41
CA PRO A 249 8.42 -0.86 2.11
C PRO A 249 9.53 -0.16 1.31
N SER A 250 10.60 0.27 1.99
CA SER A 250 11.79 0.85 1.34
C SER A 250 13.08 0.49 2.10
N ILE A 251 14.21 0.52 1.39
CA ILE A 251 15.54 0.27 1.94
C ILE A 251 16.37 1.54 1.80
N TYR A 252 17.01 1.92 2.90
CA TYR A 252 18.00 2.98 2.98
C TYR A 252 19.34 2.39 3.40
N ILE A 253 20.43 2.90 2.81
CA ILE A 253 21.80 2.49 3.14
C ILE A 253 22.55 3.75 3.56
N ASN A 254 23.06 3.76 4.79
CA ASN A 254 23.69 4.94 5.42
C ASN A 254 22.83 6.20 5.21
N GLY A 255 21.53 6.10 5.50
CA GLY A 255 20.57 7.19 5.41
C GLY A 255 20.19 7.64 4.00
N LYS A 256 20.69 7.00 2.94
CA LYS A 256 20.36 7.31 1.54
C LYS A 256 19.41 6.25 0.97
N LEU A 257 18.35 6.68 0.28
CA LEU A 257 17.38 5.79 -0.35
C LEU A 257 18.09 4.89 -1.38
N ALA A 258 17.98 3.58 -1.19
CA ALA A 258 18.49 2.57 -2.11
C ALA A 258 17.38 1.98 -2.97
N TYR A 259 16.25 1.58 -2.36
CA TYR A 259 15.12 0.97 -3.05
C TYR A 259 13.79 1.47 -2.46
N SER A 260 12.83 1.80 -3.33
CA SER A 260 11.50 2.31 -2.96
C SER A 260 10.42 1.40 -3.53
N SER A 261 9.68 0.70 -2.65
CA SER A 261 8.56 -0.20 -2.97
C SER A 261 8.83 -1.35 -3.94
N LEU A 262 10.07 -1.53 -4.40
CA LEU A 262 10.50 -2.65 -5.23
C LEU A 262 11.57 -3.43 -4.48
N ILE A 263 11.29 -4.71 -4.24
CA ILE A 263 12.22 -5.61 -3.55
C ILE A 263 13.40 -5.91 -4.49
N PRO A 264 14.65 -5.58 -4.10
CA PRO A 264 15.81 -5.89 -4.91
C PRO A 264 16.13 -7.39 -4.88
N SER A 265 16.83 -7.86 -5.91
CA SER A 265 17.54 -9.13 -5.78
C SER A 265 18.64 -9.05 -4.73
N ARG A 266 19.08 -10.21 -4.24
CA ARG A 266 20.16 -10.29 -3.26
C ARG A 266 21.46 -9.71 -3.84
N GLU A 267 21.76 -10.01 -5.09
CA GLU A 267 22.97 -9.57 -5.78
C GLU A 267 23.02 -8.05 -5.94
N GLU A 268 21.93 -7.43 -6.41
CA GLU A 268 21.83 -5.97 -6.55
C GLU A 268 22.00 -5.27 -5.20
N LEU A 269 21.37 -5.78 -4.14
CA LEU A 269 21.48 -5.18 -2.81
C LEU A 269 22.90 -5.32 -2.24
N ILE A 270 23.57 -6.45 -2.45
CA ILE A 270 24.98 -6.62 -2.06
C ILE A 270 25.88 -5.62 -2.78
N GLU A 271 25.69 -5.43 -4.09
CA GLU A 271 26.45 -4.45 -4.86
C GLU A 271 26.25 -3.04 -4.32
N ARG A 272 24.99 -2.67 -4.05
CA ARG A 272 24.65 -1.36 -3.48
C ARG A 272 25.26 -1.13 -2.10
N ILE A 273 25.30 -2.16 -1.23
CA ILE A 273 25.93 -2.04 0.09
C ILE A 273 27.45 -1.86 -0.04
N LYS A 274 28.11 -2.51 -1.01
CA LYS A 274 29.57 -2.37 -1.22
C LYS A 274 30.00 -0.96 -1.61
N GLU A 275 29.11 -0.15 -2.17
CA GLU A 275 29.42 1.24 -2.56
C GLU A 275 29.70 2.16 -1.35
N VAL A 276 29.29 1.75 -0.14
CA VAL A 276 29.45 2.53 1.10
C VAL A 276 30.42 1.90 2.09
N VAL A 277 31.16 0.88 1.66
CA VAL A 277 32.19 0.17 2.45
C VAL A 277 33.56 0.80 2.25
#